data_AF-A0A7S3FI80-F1
#
_entry.id   AF-A0A7S3FI80-F1
#
_cell.length_a   1.000
_cell.length_b   1.000
_cell.length_c   1.000
_cell.angle_alpha   90.00
_cell.angle_beta   90.00
_cell.angle_gamma   90.00
#
_symmetry.space_group_name_H-M   'P 1'
#
loop_
_entity.id
_entity.type
_entity.pdbx_description
1 polymer ?
#
loop_
_entity_poly.entity_id
_entity_poly.type
_entity_poly.pdbx_seq_one_letter_code
_entity_poly.pdbx_strand_id
1 'polypeptide(L)'
;MKFALNGSLIIGTLDGANVEIREDIGAENFFLFGYETEDIPRLRKERAEGKFVPDPRFVETVDYIKSGVFGESFEELLGSLEGNEGFGRGDYFCVAADFAAYIEAQKEVDAAYLDQDKWTRMSIMSTAGSGFFSSDRTIDQYAKEIWDIKPVHVE
;
A
#
# COMPACT_ATOMS: atom_id res chain seq x y z
N MET A 1 -5.02 2.60 10.07
CA MET A 1 -5.74 3.00 11.31
C MET A 1 -4.78 3.28 12.46
N LYS A 2 -4.15 2.28 13.10
CA LYS A 2 -3.25 2.49 14.26
C LYS A 2 -2.11 3.50 13.98
N PHE A 3 -1.46 3.38 12.83
CA PHE A 3 -0.42 4.30 12.38
C PHE A 3 -0.95 5.73 12.21
N ALA A 4 -2.01 5.91 11.42
CA ALA A 4 -2.66 7.21 11.22
C ALA A 4 -3.07 7.87 12.54
N LEU A 5 -3.66 7.10 13.47
CA LEU A 5 -4.04 7.60 14.80
C LEU A 5 -2.85 8.16 15.59
N ASN A 6 -1.66 7.60 15.41
CA ASN A 6 -0.43 8.06 16.06
C ASN A 6 0.38 9.05 15.20
N GLY A 7 -0.23 9.62 14.16
CA GLY A 7 0.39 10.64 13.32
C GLY A 7 1.41 10.08 12.33
N SER A 8 1.49 8.76 12.16
CA SER A 8 2.34 8.15 11.14
C SER A 8 1.67 8.29 9.78
N LEU A 9 2.41 8.91 8.85
CA LEU A 9 2.01 9.00 7.45
C LEU A 9 2.09 7.63 6.78
N ILE A 10 1.28 7.45 5.74
CA ILE A 10 1.15 6.17 5.04
C ILE A 10 1.54 6.37 3.58
N ILE A 11 2.39 5.46 3.09
CA ILE A 11 2.56 5.17 1.67
C ILE A 11 1.84 3.87 1.36
N GLY A 12 0.97 3.85 0.36
CA GLY A 12 0.14 2.69 0.10
C GLY A 12 -0.62 2.75 -1.22
N THR A 13 -1.13 1.60 -1.65
CA THR A 13 -2.07 1.46 -2.77
C THR A 13 -3.48 1.85 -2.36
N LEU A 14 -4.35 2.11 -3.35
CA LEU A 14 -5.78 2.38 -3.14
C LEU A 14 -6.56 1.09 -2.87
N ASP A 15 -6.25 0.41 -1.76
CA ASP A 15 -6.83 -0.88 -1.39
C ASP A 15 -7.22 -0.95 0.09
N GLY A 16 -8.28 -1.71 0.38
CA GLY A 16 -8.82 -1.93 1.72
C GLY A 16 -9.04 -0.63 2.49
N ALA A 17 -8.57 -0.61 3.75
CA ALA A 17 -8.73 0.54 4.64
C ALA A 17 -7.98 1.80 4.19
N ASN A 18 -7.05 1.72 3.22
CA ASN A 18 -6.35 2.92 2.74
C ASN A 18 -7.30 3.87 2.01
N VAL A 19 -8.37 3.36 1.38
CA VAL A 19 -9.39 4.17 0.72
C VAL A 19 -10.04 5.09 1.76
N GLU A 20 -10.59 4.50 2.82
CA GLU A 20 -11.29 5.21 3.90
C GLU A 20 -10.32 6.12 4.67
N ILE A 21 -9.10 5.64 4.97
CA ILE A 21 -8.09 6.45 5.65
C ILE A 21 -7.75 7.70 4.84
N ARG A 22 -7.54 7.56 3.53
CA ARG A 22 -7.20 8.68 2.65
C ARG A 22 -8.34 9.68 2.54
N GLU A 23 -9.59 9.22 2.53
CA GLU A 23 -10.76 10.09 2.54
C GLU A 23 -10.83 10.91 3.83
N ASP A 24 -10.64 10.28 4.99
CA ASP A 24 -10.78 10.92 6.31
C ASP A 24 -9.61 11.84 6.69
N ILE A 25 -8.36 11.43 6.37
CA ILE A 25 -7.18 12.25 6.70
C ILE A 25 -6.89 13.30 5.62
N GLY A 26 -7.54 13.23 4.47
CA GLY A 26 -7.27 14.08 3.30
C GLY A 26 -6.19 13.52 2.39
N ALA A 27 -6.44 13.59 1.08
CA ALA A 27 -5.55 13.06 0.03
C ALA A 27 -4.14 13.65 0.08
N GLU A 28 -3.99 14.90 0.53
CA GLU A 28 -2.72 15.59 0.65
C GLU A 28 -1.85 15.10 1.82
N ASN A 29 -2.40 14.30 2.73
CA ASN A 29 -1.71 13.75 3.91
C ASN A 29 -1.40 12.24 3.76
N PHE A 30 -1.52 11.68 2.54
CA PHE A 30 -1.31 10.27 2.20
C PHE A 30 -0.47 10.14 0.91
N PHE A 31 0.51 9.24 0.89
CA PHE A 31 1.34 9.00 -0.30
C PHE A 31 0.78 7.81 -1.09
N LEU A 32 -0.01 8.10 -2.13
CA LEU A 32 -0.63 7.09 -2.97
C LEU A 32 0.32 6.62 -4.07
N PHE A 33 0.39 5.31 -4.31
CA PHE A 33 1.09 4.76 -5.47
C PHE A 33 0.38 3.52 -6.03
N GLY A 34 0.84 3.10 -7.21
CA GLY A 34 0.46 1.83 -7.82
C GLY A 34 -0.87 1.87 -8.56
N TYR A 35 -1.23 0.73 -9.13
CA TYR A 35 -2.46 0.55 -9.88
C TYR A 35 -3.68 0.34 -8.98
N GLU A 36 -4.85 0.67 -9.50
CA GLU A 36 -6.12 0.39 -8.83
C GLU A 36 -6.51 -1.09 -8.99
N THR A 37 -7.35 -1.58 -8.08
CA THR A 37 -7.83 -2.98 -8.10
C THR A 37 -8.47 -3.38 -9.43
N GLU A 38 -9.12 -2.43 -10.11
CA GLU A 38 -9.78 -2.64 -11.41
C GLU A 38 -8.79 -2.90 -12.56
N ASP A 39 -7.55 -2.43 -12.44
CA ASP A 39 -6.50 -2.61 -13.45
C ASP A 39 -5.79 -3.96 -13.35
N ILE A 40 -5.81 -4.60 -12.17
CA ILE A 40 -5.05 -5.83 -11.90
C ILE A 40 -5.35 -6.96 -12.90
N PRO A 41 -6.61 -7.26 -13.28
CA PRO A 41 -6.89 -8.27 -14.29
C PRO A 41 -6.28 -7.96 -15.66
N ARG A 42 -6.27 -6.68 -16.05
CA ARG A 42 -5.69 -6.22 -17.32
C ARG A 42 -4.18 -6.40 -17.31
N LEU A 43 -3.50 -5.97 -16.24
CA LEU A 43 -2.04 -6.11 -16.10
C LEU A 43 -1.59 -7.57 -16.15
N ARG A 44 -2.29 -8.47 -15.46
CA ARG A 44 -2.01 -9.91 -15.50
C ARG A 44 -2.17 -10.49 -16.90
N LYS A 45 -3.20 -10.05 -17.62
CA LYS A 45 -3.43 -10.47 -19.01
C LYS A 45 -2.32 -9.95 -19.93
N GLU A 46 -1.94 -8.69 -19.81
CA GLU A 46 -0.83 -8.11 -20.57
C GLU A 46 0.49 -8.83 -20.32
N ARG A 47 0.75 -9.23 -19.06
CA ARG A 47 1.90 -10.05 -18.69
C ARG A 47 1.86 -11.44 -19.34
N ALA A 48 0.73 -12.14 -19.26
CA ALA A 48 0.55 -13.45 -19.89
C ALA A 48 0.72 -13.41 -21.42
N GLU A 49 0.29 -12.32 -22.06
CA GLU A 49 0.47 -12.09 -23.50
C GLU A 49 1.89 -11.63 -23.87
N GLY A 50 2.81 -11.49 -22.90
CA GLY A 50 4.19 -11.06 -23.11
C GLY A 50 4.33 -9.58 -23.49
N LYS A 51 3.32 -8.76 -23.20
CA LYS A 51 3.28 -7.33 -23.52
C LYS A 51 3.84 -6.44 -22.41
N PHE A 52 3.94 -6.97 -21.19
CA PHE A 52 4.51 -6.25 -20.06
C PHE A 52 6.02 -6.03 -20.26
N VAL A 53 6.45 -4.79 -20.14
CA VAL A 53 7.85 -4.39 -20.16
C VAL A 53 8.18 -3.76 -18.80
N PRO A 54 9.10 -4.33 -18.01
CA PRO A 54 9.45 -3.80 -16.70
C PRO A 54 10.22 -2.47 -16.82
N ASP A 55 10.11 -1.64 -15.78
CA ASP A 55 10.95 -0.45 -15.63
C ASP A 55 12.44 -0.85 -15.58
N PRO A 56 13.35 -0.13 -16.26
CA PRO A 56 14.78 -0.45 -16.24
C PRO A 56 15.39 -0.54 -14.84
N ARG A 57 14.90 0.27 -13.88
CA ARG A 57 15.38 0.27 -12.48
C ARG A 57 14.95 -0.99 -11.75
N PHE A 58 13.81 -1.58 -12.10
CA PHE A 58 13.40 -2.87 -11.57
C PHE A 58 14.36 -3.97 -12.06
N VAL A 59 14.69 -3.97 -13.34
CA VAL A 59 15.64 -4.92 -13.94
C VAL A 59 17.01 -4.79 -13.27
N GLU A 60 17.53 -3.56 -13.15
CA GLU A 60 18.79 -3.27 -12.45
C GLU A 60 18.78 -3.78 -11.00
N THR A 61 17.68 -3.57 -10.28
CA THR A 61 17.53 -4.05 -8.89
C THR A 61 17.58 -5.57 -8.82
N VAL A 62 16.85 -6.27 -9.70
CA VAL A 62 16.85 -7.74 -9.76
C VAL A 62 18.24 -8.27 -10.13
N ASP A 63 18.90 -7.68 -11.12
CA ASP A 63 20.25 -8.09 -11.54
C ASP A 63 21.29 -7.82 -10.44
N TYR A 64 21.15 -6.72 -9.71
CA TYR A 64 22.03 -6.40 -8.58
C TYR A 64 21.87 -7.41 -7.44
N ILE A 65 20.65 -7.84 -7.13
CA ILE A 65 20.41 -8.91 -6.15
C ILE A 65 21.03 -10.24 -6.64
N LYS A 66 20.92 -10.55 -7.94
CA LYS A 66 21.53 -11.75 -8.55
C LYS A 66 23.05 -11.72 -8.63
N SER A 67 23.67 -10.55 -8.49
CA SER A 67 25.14 -10.42 -8.58
C SER A 67 25.91 -11.18 -7.51
N GLY A 68 25.23 -11.63 -6.44
CA GLY A 68 25.84 -12.32 -5.31
C GLY A 68 26.39 -11.38 -4.24
N VAL A 69 26.18 -10.07 -4.37
CA VAL A 69 26.65 -9.06 -3.39
C VAL A 69 26.12 -9.29 -1.97
N PHE A 70 24.96 -9.94 -1.84
CA PHE A 70 24.34 -10.27 -0.56
C PHE A 70 24.74 -11.66 0.00
N GLY A 71 25.67 -12.37 -0.64
CA GLY A 71 26.30 -13.60 -0.12
C GLY A 71 25.49 -14.90 -0.28
N GLU A 72 24.17 -14.83 -0.40
CA GLU A 72 23.29 -15.97 -0.68
C GLU A 72 22.61 -15.85 -2.05
N SER A 73 22.14 -16.98 -2.60
CA SER A 73 21.37 -16.98 -3.86
C SER A 73 19.89 -16.76 -3.57
N PHE A 74 19.30 -15.82 -4.31
CA PHE A 74 17.86 -15.50 -4.26
C PHE A 74 17.11 -15.95 -5.50
N GLU A 75 17.68 -16.85 -6.30
CA GLU A 75 17.15 -17.21 -7.62
C GLU A 75 15.73 -17.80 -7.55
N GLU A 76 15.42 -18.61 -6.53
CA GLU A 76 14.07 -19.15 -6.32
C GLU A 76 13.04 -18.05 -6.01
N LEU A 77 13.39 -17.11 -5.13
CA LEU A 77 12.55 -15.96 -4.78
C LEU A 77 12.30 -15.09 -6.02
N LEU A 78 13.37 -14.71 -6.73
CA LEU A 78 13.29 -13.85 -7.91
C LEU A 78 12.59 -14.53 -9.09
N GLY A 79 12.67 -15.87 -9.17
CA GLY A 79 11.95 -16.67 -10.16
C GLY A 79 10.43 -16.48 -10.12
N SER A 80 9.87 -16.09 -8.97
CA SER A 80 8.44 -15.77 -8.83
C SER A 80 8.03 -14.50 -9.60
N LEU A 81 8.98 -13.57 -9.80
CA LEU A 81 8.79 -12.32 -10.55
C LEU A 81 9.04 -12.50 -12.05
N GLU A 82 9.50 -13.67 -12.48
CA GLU A 82 9.92 -13.97 -13.85
C GLU A 82 8.90 -14.81 -14.62
N GLY A 83 9.08 -14.84 -15.95
CA GLY A 83 8.19 -15.52 -16.88
C GLY A 83 6.91 -14.73 -17.14
N ASN A 84 6.07 -15.26 -18.02
CA ASN A 84 4.79 -14.65 -18.39
C ASN A 84 3.60 -15.43 -17.82
N GLU A 85 3.77 -16.72 -17.57
CA GLU A 85 2.74 -17.64 -17.09
C GLU A 85 3.33 -18.74 -16.20
N GLY A 86 2.46 -19.47 -15.50
CA GLY A 86 2.82 -20.58 -14.63
C GLY A 86 2.50 -20.32 -13.16
N PHE A 87 2.08 -21.37 -12.44
CA PHE A 87 1.77 -21.26 -11.01
C PHE A 87 3.03 -20.87 -10.22
N GLY A 88 2.90 -19.85 -9.36
CA GLY A 88 4.02 -19.31 -8.58
C GLY A 88 4.99 -18.44 -9.37
N ARG A 89 4.68 -18.08 -10.63
CA ARG A 89 5.51 -17.25 -11.51
C ARG A 89 4.71 -16.10 -12.11
N GLY A 90 5.36 -15.32 -12.98
CA GLY A 90 4.71 -14.28 -13.77
C GLY A 90 4.36 -13.02 -13.00
N ASP A 91 4.97 -12.79 -11.84
CA ASP A 91 4.74 -11.59 -11.03
C ASP A 91 3.24 -11.33 -10.76
N TYR A 92 2.55 -12.36 -10.28
CA TYR A 92 1.10 -12.33 -10.09
C TYR A 92 0.62 -11.20 -9.17
N PHE A 93 1.48 -10.75 -8.26
CA PHE A 93 1.24 -9.67 -7.30
C PHE A 93 1.66 -8.29 -7.82
N CYS A 94 2.01 -8.17 -9.11
CA CYS A 94 2.27 -6.91 -9.80
C CYS A 94 3.42 -6.08 -9.19
N VAL A 95 4.42 -6.74 -8.60
CA VAL A 95 5.57 -6.09 -7.97
C VAL A 95 6.34 -5.24 -8.99
N ALA A 96 6.64 -5.80 -10.17
CA ALA A 96 7.35 -5.09 -11.22
C ALA A 96 6.50 -3.99 -11.85
N ALA A 97 5.18 -4.19 -11.89
CA ALA A 97 4.25 -3.21 -12.45
C ALA A 97 4.14 -1.96 -11.57
N ASP A 98 4.03 -2.14 -10.24
CA ASP A 98 3.93 -1.03 -9.29
C ASP A 98 5.28 -0.39 -8.94
N PHE A 99 6.40 -1.07 -9.24
CA PHE A 99 7.74 -0.67 -8.80
C PHE A 99 8.08 0.79 -9.12
N ALA A 100 7.86 1.22 -10.36
CA ALA A 100 8.20 2.57 -10.78
C ALA A 100 7.41 3.62 -9.99
N ALA A 101 6.10 3.42 -9.83
CA ALA A 101 5.22 4.33 -9.10
C ALA A 101 5.58 4.36 -7.60
N TYR A 102 5.91 3.21 -7.01
CA TYR A 102 6.37 3.12 -5.63
C TYR A 102 7.65 3.94 -5.40
N ILE A 103 8.63 3.83 -6.29
CA ILE A 103 9.90 4.56 -6.16
C ILE A 103 9.70 6.07 -6.34
N GLU A 104 8.82 6.51 -7.24
CA GLU A 104 8.48 7.93 -7.34
C GLU A 104 7.76 8.45 -6.08
N ALA A 105 6.82 7.68 -5.54
CA ALA A 105 6.15 8.04 -4.27
C ALA A 105 7.14 8.12 -3.10
N GLN A 106 8.17 7.26 -3.06
CA GLN A 106 9.24 7.35 -2.06
C GLN A 106 10.06 8.65 -2.19
N LYS A 107 10.30 9.15 -3.41
CA LYS A 107 10.94 10.47 -3.59
C LYS A 107 10.06 11.61 -3.07
N GLU A 108 8.74 11.49 -3.22
CA GLU A 108 7.80 12.46 -2.64
C GLU A 108 7.81 12.41 -1.11
N VAL A 109 7.93 11.21 -0.52
CA VAL A 109 8.14 11.02 0.92
C VAL A 109 9.41 11.74 1.37
N ASP A 110 10.54 11.49 0.69
CA ASP A 110 11.83 12.14 1.00
C ASP A 110 11.72 13.67 0.95
N ALA A 111 11.13 14.20 -0.13
CA ALA A 111 10.96 15.64 -0.31
C ALA A 111 10.02 16.25 0.76
N ALA A 112 8.93 15.57 1.10
CA ALA A 112 8.02 16.01 2.15
C ALA A 112 8.67 15.97 3.52
N TYR A 113 9.53 14.98 3.80
CA TYR A 113 10.23 14.86 5.07
C TYR A 113 11.23 15.99 5.28
N LEU A 114 11.85 16.52 4.22
CA LEU A 114 12.76 17.67 4.35
C LEU A 114 12.05 18.96 4.76
N ASP A 115 10.76 19.11 4.43
CA ASP A 115 9.91 20.20 4.91
C ASP A 115 9.24 19.79 6.22
N GLN A 116 9.91 20.04 7.34
CA GLN A 116 9.45 19.63 8.66
C GLN A 116 8.11 20.27 9.06
N ASP A 117 7.82 21.50 8.62
CA ASP A 117 6.55 22.16 8.92
C ASP A 117 5.40 21.46 8.18
N LYS A 118 5.59 21.16 6.90
CA LYS A 118 4.64 20.36 6.12
C LYS A 118 4.46 18.96 6.71
N TRP A 119 5.55 18.25 6.99
CA TRP A 119 5.50 16.89 7.53
C TRP A 119 4.75 16.82 8.87
N THR A 120 5.06 17.75 9.78
CA THR A 120 4.40 17.83 11.09
C THR A 120 2.91 18.16 10.94
N ARG A 121 2.56 19.06 10.02
CA ARG A 121 1.15 19.33 9.71
C ARG A 121 0.43 18.07 9.22
N MET A 122 1.01 17.34 8.26
CA MET A 122 0.42 16.10 7.74
C MET A 122 0.22 15.08 8.87
N SER A 123 1.20 14.95 9.78
CA SER A 123 1.15 14.04 10.93
C SER A 123 -0.02 14.39 11.87
N ILE A 124 -0.18 15.66 12.22
CA ILE A 124 -1.30 16.14 13.06
C ILE A 124 -2.64 15.89 12.37
N MET A 125 -2.74 16.17 11.07
CA MET A 125 -3.96 15.94 10.31
C MET A 125 -4.31 14.44 10.23
N SER A 126 -3.30 13.56 10.15
CA SER A 126 -3.51 12.11 10.19
C SER A 126 -4.19 11.66 11.48
N THR A 127 -3.71 12.14 12.64
CA THR A 127 -4.37 11.87 13.93
C THR A 127 -5.74 12.51 14.00
N ALA A 128 -5.89 13.77 13.57
CA ALA A 128 -7.16 14.49 13.62
C ALA A 128 -8.27 13.83 12.79
N GLY A 129 -7.93 13.23 11.65
CA GLY A 129 -8.86 12.48 10.80
C GLY A 129 -9.16 11.06 11.29
N SER A 130 -8.50 10.55 12.32
CA SER A 130 -8.57 9.12 12.67
C SER A 130 -9.81 8.70 13.50
N GLY A 131 -10.73 9.63 13.82
CA GLY A 131 -11.86 9.37 14.72
C GLY A 131 -12.83 8.29 14.23
N PHE A 132 -13.07 8.22 12.92
CA PHE A 132 -13.96 7.22 12.30
C PHE A 132 -13.50 5.78 12.56
N PHE A 133 -12.20 5.55 12.70
CA PHE A 133 -11.60 4.23 12.88
C PHE A 133 -11.67 3.71 14.32
N SER A 134 -12.39 4.39 15.22
CA SER A 134 -12.63 3.87 16.57
C SER A 134 -13.44 2.56 16.53
N SER A 135 -13.00 1.56 17.29
CA SER A 135 -13.77 0.32 17.47
C SER A 135 -15.12 0.57 18.11
N ASP A 136 -15.27 1.63 18.92
CA ASP A 136 -16.54 1.97 19.57
C ASP A 136 -17.64 2.23 18.54
N ARG A 137 -17.31 2.94 17.46
CA ARG A 137 -18.22 3.19 16.32
C ARG A 137 -18.61 1.87 15.65
N THR A 138 -17.63 0.99 15.41
CA THR A 138 -17.90 -0.33 14.82
C THR A 138 -18.82 -1.16 15.73
N ILE A 139 -18.54 -1.23 17.03
CA ILE A 139 -19.35 -1.99 17.99
C ILE A 139 -20.76 -1.41 18.10
N ASP A 140 -20.92 -0.09 18.10
CA ASP A 140 -22.23 0.57 18.12
C ASP A 140 -23.07 0.23 16.88
N GLN A 141 -22.47 0.16 15.69
CA GLN A 141 -23.16 -0.29 14.48
C GLN A 141 -23.58 -1.76 14.55
N TYR A 142 -22.67 -2.66 14.96
CA TYR A 142 -23.01 -4.07 15.13
C TYR A 142 -24.13 -4.27 16.15
N ALA A 143 -24.09 -3.55 17.27
CA ALA A 143 -25.12 -3.62 18.31
C ALA A 143 -26.50 -3.20 17.80
N LYS A 144 -26.57 -2.15 16.97
CA LYS A 144 -27.83 -1.61 16.44
C LYS A 144 -28.37 -2.36 15.23
N GLU A 145 -27.51 -2.73 14.29
CA GLU A 145 -27.94 -3.20 12.96
C GLU A 145 -27.97 -4.72 12.84
N ILE A 146 -27.25 -5.44 13.71
CA ILE A 146 -27.11 -6.90 13.61
C ILE A 146 -27.58 -7.59 14.89
N TRP A 147 -27.07 -7.18 16.05
CA TRP A 147 -27.30 -7.92 17.30
C TRP A 147 -28.59 -7.53 18.02
N ASP A 148 -29.11 -6.33 17.77
CA ASP A 148 -30.25 -5.73 18.48
C ASP A 148 -30.07 -5.76 20.02
N ILE A 149 -28.90 -5.31 20.47
CA ILE A 149 -28.57 -5.20 21.91
C ILE A 149 -28.38 -3.75 22.32
N LYS A 150 -28.60 -3.46 23.61
CA LYS A 150 -28.45 -2.12 24.21
C LYS A 150 -27.47 -2.17 25.39
N PRO A 151 -26.79 -1.05 25.71
CA PRO A 151 -25.93 -0.97 26.88
C PRO A 151 -26.68 -1.30 28.17
N VAL A 152 -26.05 -2.05 29.06
CA VAL A 152 -26.51 -2.30 30.43
C VAL A 152 -25.51 -1.68 31.39
N HIS A 153 -25.94 -0.67 32.13
CA HIS A 153 -25.11 -0.04 33.17
C HIS A 153 -25.24 -0.84 34.47
N VAL A 154 -24.11 -1.27 35.01
CA VAL A 154 -24.04 -1.97 36.29
C VAL A 154 -23.80 -0.94 37.39
N GLU A 155 -24.63 -0.97 38.44
CA GLU A 155 -24.48 -0.18 39.67
C GLU A 155 -23.43 -0.77 40.61
#